data_AF-A0A098EFK7-F1
#
_entry.id   AF-A0A098EFK7-F1
#
_cell.length_a   1.000
_cell.length_b   1.000
_cell.length_c   1.000
_cell.angle_alpha   90.00
_cell.angle_beta   90.00
_cell.angle_gamma   90.00
#
_symmetry.space_group_name_H-M   'P 1'
#
loop_
_entity.id
_entity.type
_entity.pdbx_description
1 polymer ?
#
loop_
_entity_poly.entity_id
_entity_poly.type
_entity_poly.pdbx_seq_one_letter_code
_entity_poly.pdbx_strand_id
1 'polypeptide(L)'
;MNTKTETKFKETEVGRIPDEWEVKKLGDLFNVKNGKTNSQDAIENGQYPLFDRSLQIKASNKFLFDSEAIIFPGEGKEFIPRYFKGKFDLHQRAYAITPKEPSLHLKFFFYAVLQFRNYL
;
A
#
# COMPACT_ATOMS: atom_id res chain seq x y z
N MET A 1 39.85 0.79 -12.33
CA MET A 1 40.03 -0.06 -11.14
C MET A 1 38.65 -0.39 -10.60
N ASN A 2 38.23 -1.66 -10.66
CA ASN A 2 36.97 -2.11 -10.05
C ASN A 2 37.26 -2.49 -8.60
N THR A 3 37.06 -1.56 -7.67
CA THR A 3 37.05 -1.89 -6.24
C THR A 3 35.72 -2.57 -5.94
N LYS A 4 35.71 -3.90 -5.89
CA LYS A 4 34.63 -4.62 -5.22
C LYS A 4 34.70 -4.23 -3.74
N THR A 5 33.85 -3.32 -3.30
CA THR A 5 33.64 -3.06 -1.88
C THR A 5 32.97 -4.28 -1.27
N GLU A 6 33.63 -4.90 -0.30
CA GLU A 6 33.06 -5.98 0.48
C GLU A 6 31.91 -5.44 1.34
N THR A 7 30.71 -5.99 1.16
CA THR A 7 29.53 -5.56 1.94
C THR A 7 29.69 -6.00 3.39
N LYS A 8 29.69 -5.03 4.30
CA LYS A 8 29.67 -5.28 5.75
C LYS A 8 28.24 -5.53 6.23
N PHE A 9 28.11 -6.26 7.33
CA PHE A 9 26.83 -6.64 7.92
C PHE A 9 26.81 -6.34 9.42
N LYS A 10 25.62 -6.07 9.93
CA LYS A 10 25.32 -5.89 11.36
C LYS A 10 24.17 -6.79 11.80
N GLU A 11 24.18 -7.17 13.07
CA GLU A 11 23.07 -7.90 13.70
C GLU A 11 22.01 -6.91 14.18
N THR A 12 20.74 -7.23 13.96
CA THR A 12 19.58 -6.43 14.37
C THR A 12 18.47 -7.32 14.91
N GLU A 13 17.41 -6.73 15.43
CA GLU A 13 16.22 -7.43 15.92
C GLU A 13 15.47 -8.22 14.82
N VAL A 14 15.69 -7.90 13.54
CA VAL A 14 15.13 -8.62 12.38
C VAL A 14 16.16 -9.55 11.71
N GLY A 15 17.31 -9.74 12.34
CA GLY A 15 18.41 -10.57 11.85
C GLY A 15 19.56 -9.76 11.23
N ARG A 16 20.46 -10.49 10.56
CA ARG A 16 21.68 -9.94 9.96
C ARG A 16 21.36 -9.18 8.67
N ILE A 17 21.69 -7.89 8.62
CA ILE A 17 21.43 -6.99 7.48
C ILE A 17 22.70 -6.23 7.07
N PRO A 18 22.79 -5.65 5.85
CA PRO A 18 23.90 -4.77 5.47
C PRO A 18 24.08 -3.62 6.47
N ASP A 19 25.32 -3.26 6.75
CA ASP A 19 25.65 -2.24 7.77
C ASP A 19 25.03 -0.87 7.45
N GLU A 20 24.91 -0.55 6.17
CA GLU A 20 24.31 0.67 5.64
C GLU A 20 22.77 0.70 5.69
N TRP A 21 22.10 -0.43 5.97
CA TRP A 21 20.64 -0.49 6.05
C TRP A 21 20.13 -0.10 7.44
N GLU A 22 18.95 0.49 7.51
CA GLU A 22 18.29 0.85 8.78
C GLU A 22 17.01 0.04 8.98
N VAL A 23 16.76 -0.39 10.22
CA VAL A 23 15.47 -0.95 10.61
C VAL A 23 14.50 0.20 10.90
N LYS A 24 13.35 0.21 10.23
CA LYS A 24 12.28 1.20 10.43
C LYS A 24 10.92 0.54 10.59
N LYS A 25 10.02 1.18 11.34
CA LYS A 25 8.63 0.72 11.43
C LYS A 25 7.87 1.17 10.19
N LEU A 26 6.96 0.34 9.68
CA LEU A 26 6.12 0.70 8.53
C LEU A 26 5.33 2.00 8.77
N GLY A 27 4.88 2.22 10.01
CA GLY A 27 4.20 3.46 10.41
C GLY A 27 5.05 4.72 10.32
N ASP A 28 6.38 4.60 10.27
CA ASP A 28 7.30 5.73 10.05
C ASP A 28 7.46 6.05 8.57
N LEU A 29 7.18 5.09 7.69
CA LEU A 29 7.39 5.19 6.24
C LEU A 29 6.10 5.52 5.48
N PHE A 30 4.95 5.05 5.96
CA PHE A 30 3.69 5.15 5.22
C PHE A 30 2.58 5.79 6.04
N ASN A 31 1.71 6.54 5.36
CA ASN A 31 0.44 6.99 5.90
C ASN A 31 -0.63 5.94 5.63
N VAL A 32 -1.51 5.70 6.59
CA VAL A 32 -2.68 4.83 6.44
C VAL A 32 -3.94 5.68 6.65
N LYS A 33 -4.81 5.73 5.64
CA LYS A 33 -6.09 6.45 5.71
C LYS A 33 -7.23 5.55 5.27
N ASN A 34 -8.36 5.59 5.97
CA ASN A 34 -9.57 4.91 5.53
C ASN A 34 -10.41 5.80 4.60
N GLY A 35 -11.35 5.16 3.91
CA GLY A 35 -12.35 5.87 3.13
C GLY A 35 -13.52 6.37 3.96
N LYS A 36 -14.56 6.85 3.27
CA LYS A 36 -15.81 7.34 3.89
C LYS A 36 -17.07 6.85 3.17
N THR A 37 -16.93 6.14 2.06
CA THR A 37 -18.03 5.73 1.20
C THR A 37 -18.52 4.34 1.57
N ASN A 38 -19.82 4.05 1.40
CA ASN A 38 -20.35 2.70 1.55
C ASN A 38 -20.44 1.99 0.20
N SER A 39 -20.38 0.66 0.21
CA SER A 39 -20.46 -0.16 -1.01
C SER A 39 -21.78 0.00 -1.77
N GLN A 40 -22.85 0.42 -1.09
CA GLN A 40 -24.19 0.67 -1.63
C GLN A 40 -24.28 2.02 -2.36
N ASP A 41 -23.36 2.96 -2.08
CA ASP A 41 -23.32 4.28 -2.72
C ASP A 41 -22.65 4.24 -4.10
N ALA A 42 -22.31 3.04 -4.60
CA ALA A 42 -21.67 2.86 -5.89
C ALA A 42 -22.62 3.27 -7.02
N ILE A 43 -22.06 3.95 -8.02
CA ILE A 43 -22.80 4.45 -9.18
C ILE A 43 -22.33 3.70 -10.42
N GLU A 44 -23.27 3.20 -11.21
CA GLU A 44 -22.97 2.62 -12.52
C GLU A 44 -22.36 3.68 -13.44
N ASN A 45 -21.26 3.35 -14.13
CA ASN A 45 -20.52 4.28 -15.00
C ASN A 45 -20.00 5.56 -14.32
N GLY A 46 -19.73 5.51 -13.01
CA GLY A 46 -19.10 6.63 -12.30
C GLY A 46 -17.70 6.96 -12.85
N GLN A 47 -17.29 8.23 -12.73
CA GLN A 47 -16.04 8.74 -13.29
C GLN A 47 -14.77 8.20 -12.62
N TYR A 48 -14.85 7.80 -11.35
CA TYR A 48 -13.71 7.37 -10.55
C TYR A 48 -13.90 5.95 -10.01
N PRO A 49 -12.82 5.16 -9.86
CA PRO A 49 -12.92 3.86 -9.22
C PRO A 49 -13.27 4.03 -7.73
N LEU A 50 -14.21 3.22 -7.27
CA LEU A 50 -14.52 3.03 -5.86
C LEU A 50 -13.94 1.68 -5.43
N PHE A 51 -12.91 1.74 -4.58
CA PHE A 51 -12.37 0.55 -3.97
C PHE A 51 -13.10 0.23 -2.67
N ASP A 52 -13.64 -0.99 -2.59
CA ASP A 52 -14.19 -1.54 -1.36
C ASP A 52 -13.48 -2.84 -0.97
N ARG A 53 -14.12 -3.66 -0.13
CA ARG A 53 -13.55 -4.94 0.34
C ARG A 53 -13.77 -6.10 -0.65
N SER A 54 -14.31 -5.83 -1.83
CA SER A 54 -14.56 -6.84 -2.86
C SER A 54 -13.45 -6.89 -3.90
N LEU A 55 -13.44 -7.95 -4.70
CA LEU A 55 -12.54 -8.06 -5.84
C LEU A 55 -12.98 -7.21 -7.05
N GLN A 56 -14.24 -6.76 -7.06
CA GLN A 56 -14.76 -5.92 -8.12
C GLN A 56 -14.44 -4.46 -7.82
N ILE A 57 -13.84 -3.78 -8.78
CA ILE A 57 -13.70 -2.31 -8.71
C ILE A 57 -15.05 -1.73 -9.12
N LYS A 58 -15.66 -0.97 -8.21
CA LYS A 58 -16.91 -0.24 -8.47
C LYS A 58 -16.59 1.15 -8.98
N ALA A 59 -17.60 1.98 -9.20
CA ALA A 59 -17.42 3.36 -9.61
C ALA A 59 -18.16 4.36 -8.71
N SER A 60 -17.68 5.60 -8.72
CA SER A 60 -18.18 6.75 -7.97
C SER A 60 -18.01 8.02 -8.81
N ASN A 61 -18.87 9.02 -8.61
CA ASN A 61 -18.73 10.35 -9.23
C ASN A 61 -17.90 11.32 -8.39
N LYS A 62 -17.48 10.90 -7.19
CA LYS A 62 -16.57 11.65 -6.33
C LYS A 62 -15.28 10.85 -6.13
N PHE A 63 -14.22 11.52 -5.70
CA PHE A 63 -12.99 10.88 -5.24
C PHE A 63 -12.62 11.44 -3.86
N LEU A 64 -11.96 10.63 -3.05
CA LEU A 64 -11.43 11.02 -1.73
C LEU A 64 -9.92 11.22 -1.76
N PHE A 65 -9.24 10.57 -2.71
CA PHE A 65 -7.79 10.57 -2.82
C PHE A 65 -7.38 10.85 -4.26
N ASP A 66 -6.27 11.55 -4.43
CA ASP A 66 -5.54 11.71 -5.69
C ASP A 66 -4.06 11.43 -5.43
N SER A 67 -3.70 10.16 -5.43
CA SER A 67 -2.37 9.72 -4.97
C SER A 67 -1.98 8.37 -5.53
N GLU A 68 -0.69 8.06 -5.43
CA GLU A 68 -0.17 6.69 -5.53
C GLU A 68 -0.40 5.97 -4.20
N ALA A 69 -1.13 4.86 -4.21
CA ALA A 69 -1.55 4.15 -3.02
C ALA A 69 -1.54 2.62 -3.20
N ILE A 70 -1.29 1.90 -2.10
CA ILE A 70 -1.71 0.51 -1.96
C ILE A 70 -3.06 0.53 -1.27
N ILE A 71 -4.07 0.01 -1.95
CA ILE A 71 -5.40 -0.20 -1.42
C ILE A 71 -5.45 -1.54 -0.73
N PHE A 72 -5.90 -1.50 0.52
CA PHE A 72 -5.86 -2.62 1.43
C PHE A 72 -7.28 -2.84 2.00
N PRO A 73 -7.97 -3.92 1.63
CA PRO A 73 -9.30 -4.20 2.15
C PRO A 73 -9.22 -4.60 3.63
N GLY A 74 -10.05 -4.00 4.49
CA GLY A 74 -10.21 -4.44 5.88
C GLY A 74 -10.96 -5.76 6.00
N GLU A 75 -11.16 -6.25 7.22
CA GLU A 75 -11.65 -7.61 7.56
C GLU A 75 -12.69 -8.25 6.61
N GLY A 76 -12.45 -9.53 6.30
CA GLY A 76 -13.50 -10.50 6.00
C GLY A 76 -13.42 -11.26 4.67
N LYS A 77 -12.40 -11.08 3.82
CA LYS A 77 -12.24 -11.85 2.56
C LYS A 77 -10.76 -11.98 2.17
N GLU A 78 -10.49 -12.90 1.24
CA GLU A 78 -9.17 -13.11 0.63
C GLU A 78 -8.48 -11.77 0.33
N PHE A 79 -7.30 -11.68 0.92
CA PHE A 79 -6.51 -10.48 1.01
C PHE A 79 -5.70 -10.29 -0.27
N ILE A 80 -6.21 -9.45 -1.17
CA ILE A 80 -5.45 -9.05 -2.36
C ILE A 80 -5.33 -7.53 -2.34
N PRO A 81 -4.21 -7.00 -1.80
CA PRO A 81 -3.88 -5.58 -1.90
C PRO A 81 -3.80 -5.17 -3.36
N ARG A 82 -4.12 -3.90 -3.66
CA ARG A 82 -4.06 -3.36 -5.02
C ARG A 82 -3.19 -2.14 -5.05
N TYR A 83 -2.27 -2.08 -6.00
CA TYR A 83 -1.59 -0.83 -6.31
C TYR A 83 -2.47 0.03 -7.24
N PHE A 84 -2.61 1.32 -6.95
CA PHE A 84 -3.32 2.27 -7.79
C PHE A 84 -2.65 3.65 -7.76
N LYS A 85 -2.73 4.39 -8.87
CA LYS A 85 -2.25 5.77 -8.95
C LYS A 85 -3.25 6.63 -9.72
N GLY A 86 -3.73 7.67 -9.07
CA GLY A 86 -4.69 8.63 -9.62
C GLY A 86 -5.81 8.95 -8.64
N LYS A 87 -6.94 9.42 -9.17
CA LYS A 87 -8.12 9.79 -8.39
C LYS A 87 -8.98 8.55 -8.08
N PHE A 88 -9.34 8.35 -6.82
CA PHE A 88 -10.20 7.24 -6.40
C PHE A 88 -11.06 7.56 -5.17
N ASP A 89 -12.19 6.87 -5.08
CA ASP A 89 -13.04 6.80 -3.89
C ASP A 89 -12.72 5.53 -3.10
N LEU A 90 -13.01 5.53 -1.81
CA LEU A 90 -12.61 4.46 -0.90
C LEU A 90 -13.70 4.16 0.11
N HIS A 91 -13.91 2.87 0.35
CA HIS A 91 -14.82 2.39 1.36
C HIS A 91 -14.33 2.69 2.79
N GLN A 92 -15.25 2.94 3.73
CA GLN A 92 -14.92 3.23 5.14
C GLN A 92 -14.11 2.13 5.87
N ARG A 93 -14.16 0.90 5.36
CA ARG A 93 -13.39 -0.26 5.85
C ARG A 93 -12.32 -0.74 4.86
N ALA A 94 -11.89 0.12 3.95
CA ALA A 94 -10.71 -0.10 3.12
C ALA A 94 -9.70 1.01 3.43
N TYR A 95 -8.40 0.70 3.29
CA TYR A 95 -7.31 1.58 3.65
C TYR A 95 -6.46 1.92 2.43
N ALA A 96 -6.12 3.19 2.28
CA ALA A 96 -5.09 3.66 1.37
C ALA A 96 -3.79 3.82 2.15
N ILE A 97 -2.77 3.08 1.72
CA ILE A 97 -1.39 3.19 2.21
C ILE A 97 -0.60 4.03 1.20
N THR A 98 -0.06 5.16 1.64
CA THR A 98 0.67 6.12 0.79
C THR A 98 2.04 6.42 1.38
N PRO A 99 3.09 6.66 0.57
CA PRO A 99 4.42 6.99 1.08
C PRO A 99 4.38 8.35 1.81
N LYS A 100 5.13 8.46 2.92
CA LYS A 100 5.35 9.75 3.59
C LYS A 100 6.38 10.61 2.86
N GLU A 101 7.35 9.98 2.20
CA GLU A 101 8.44 10.64 1.51
C GLU A 101 8.52 10.23 0.03
N PRO A 102 8.86 11.13 -0.91
CA PRO A 102 8.96 10.81 -2.34
C PRO A 102 10.00 9.75 -2.69
N SER A 103 11.02 9.57 -1.85
CA SER A 103 12.06 8.55 -2.02
C SER A 103 11.58 7.13 -1.76
N LEU A 104 10.40 6.96 -1.15
CA LEU A 104 9.83 5.64 -0.87
C LEU A 104 9.11 5.09 -2.09
N HIS A 105 9.70 4.05 -2.68
CA HIS A 105 9.11 3.36 -3.82
C HIS A 105 7.95 2.45 -3.40
N LEU A 106 6.73 2.98 -3.50
CA LEU A 106 5.53 2.24 -3.08
C LEU A 106 5.31 0.93 -3.85
N LYS A 107 5.69 0.89 -5.15
CA LYS A 107 5.66 -0.36 -5.94
C LYS A 107 6.56 -1.45 -5.36
N PHE A 108 7.75 -1.10 -4.86
CA PHE A 108 8.63 -2.07 -4.22
C PHE A 108 7.97 -2.63 -2.96
N PHE A 109 7.43 -1.74 -2.11
CA PHE A 109 6.70 -2.16 -0.92
C PHE A 109 5.48 -3.03 -1.25
N PHE A 110 4.74 -2.72 -2.32
CA PHE A 110 3.64 -3.54 -2.81
C PHE A 110 4.07 -4.97 -3.15
N TYR A 111 5.17 -5.15 -3.88
CA TYR A 111 5.69 -6.48 -4.18
C TYR A 111 6.18 -7.22 -2.94
N ALA A 112 6.80 -6.51 -1.98
CA ALA A 112 7.18 -7.10 -0.70
C ALA A 112 5.94 -7.61 0.07
N VAL A 113 4.87 -6.80 0.16
CA VAL A 113 3.60 -7.22 0.78
C VAL A 113 3.03 -8.46 0.10
N LEU A 114 3.04 -8.53 -1.23
CA LEU A 114 2.56 -9.71 -1.97
C LEU A 114 3.40 -10.95 -1.69
N GLN A 115 4.73 -10.80 -1.59
CA GLN A 115 5.65 -11.90 -1.31
C GLN A 115 5.43 -12.49 0.10
N PHE A 116 5.21 -11.63 1.09
CA PHE A 116 5.06 -12.03 2.49
C PHE A 116 3.61 -12.21 2.95
N ARG A 117 2.63 -12.15 2.04
CA ARG A 117 1.20 -12.17 2.37
C ARG A 117 0.72 -13.42 3.13
N ASN A 118 1.45 -14.53 3.06
CA ASN A 118 1.11 -15.77 3.77
C ASN A 118 1.58 -15.74 5.24
N TYR A 119 2.35 -14.74 5.63
CA TYR A 119 2.87 -14.52 6.98
C TYR A 119 2.17 -13.35 7.70
N LEU A 120 1.20 -12.71 7.03
CA LEU A 120 0.36 -11.62 7.54
C LEU A 120 -1.05 -12.15 7.81
#